data_AF-A0A7Y2F0D3-F1
#
_entry.id   AF-A0A7Y2F0D3-F1
#
_cell.length_a   1.000
_cell.length_b   1.000
_cell.length_c   1.000
_cell.angle_alpha   90.00
_cell.angle_beta   90.00
_cell.angle_gamma   90.00
#
_symmetry.space_group_name_H-M   'P 1'
#
loop_
_entity.id
_entity.type
_entity.pdbx_description
1 polymer ?
#
loop_
_entity_poly.entity_id
_entity_poly.type
_entity_poly.pdbx_seq_one_letter_code
_entity_poly.pdbx_strand_id
1 'polypeptide(L)'
;MSEQQQPQDDLFTIIGNLFRGMRVTWRQMFLPKVTTEYPKVMREKPQRFHGRHVLNRYPDGMEKCIGCQLCAGVCPAQCIYVRGKDNDPADPMSPGERYGYVYEINLLRCIFCGLCVEACPTEAITMTSLFEMSVTNREDAIYTKKELLVEPDGTPNHMFPDDELANLDELRAADGWMRATAPQGRAAFEGVPGWTPSAGVGLRPAEQGQSTSETPLPPPSAQGPSPQPSAGGTDEDEGGGE
;
A
#
# COMPACT_ATOMS: atom_id res chain seq x y z
N MET A 1 -50.28 11.14 -40.54
CA MET A 1 -50.81 12.48 -40.18
C MET A 1 -51.01 12.52 -38.67
N SER A 2 -50.01 13.01 -37.95
CA SER A 2 -50.16 13.60 -36.61
C SER A 2 -48.79 14.10 -36.17
N GLU A 3 -48.46 15.28 -36.69
CA GLU A 3 -47.30 16.08 -36.29
C GLU A 3 -47.48 16.43 -34.80
N GLN A 4 -46.63 15.87 -33.94
CA GLN A 4 -46.65 16.15 -32.51
C GLN A 4 -46.05 17.54 -32.29
N GLN A 5 -46.93 18.52 -32.14
CA GLN A 5 -46.63 19.91 -31.76
C GLN A 5 -45.81 19.92 -30.46
N GLN A 6 -44.54 20.31 -30.52
CA GLN A 6 -43.76 20.60 -29.31
C GLN A 6 -44.43 21.76 -28.55
N PRO A 7 -44.62 21.66 -27.22
CA PRO A 7 -45.19 22.76 -26.44
C PRO A 7 -44.26 23.97 -26.55
N GLN A 8 -44.80 25.10 -26.97
CA GLN A 8 -44.07 26.36 -26.97
C GLN A 8 -43.86 26.76 -25.51
N ASP A 9 -42.66 26.56 -24.97
CA ASP A 9 -42.32 27.03 -23.64
C ASP A 9 -42.46 28.56 -23.60
N ASP A 10 -43.41 29.06 -22.80
CA ASP A 10 -43.66 30.50 -22.67
C ASP A 10 -42.36 31.26 -22.37
N LEU A 11 -42.12 32.37 -23.07
CA LEU A 11 -40.94 33.24 -22.88
C LEU A 11 -40.76 33.66 -21.41
N PHE A 12 -41.85 33.81 -20.67
CA PHE A 12 -41.85 34.09 -19.23
C PHE A 12 -41.27 32.96 -18.39
N THR A 13 -41.49 31.70 -18.79
CA THR A 13 -40.89 30.52 -18.16
C THR A 13 -39.38 30.47 -18.43
N ILE A 14 -38.96 30.80 -19.66
CA ILE A 14 -37.53 30.87 -20.04
C ILE A 14 -36.81 31.95 -19.24
N ILE A 15 -37.36 33.17 -19.16
CA ILE A 15 -36.79 34.28 -18.39
C ILE A 15 -36.80 33.96 -16.90
N GLY A 16 -37.89 33.40 -16.37
CA GLY A 16 -37.98 32.97 -14.97
C GLY A 16 -36.92 31.94 -14.60
N ASN A 17 -36.67 30.97 -15.48
CA ASN A 17 -35.62 29.97 -15.30
C ASN A 17 -34.21 30.59 -15.37
N LEU A 18 -33.99 31.58 -16.26
CA LEU A 18 -32.72 32.32 -16.35
C LEU A 18 -32.42 33.07 -15.04
N PHE A 19 -33.39 33.80 -14.49
CA PHE A 19 -33.22 34.50 -13.22
C PHE A 19 -33.03 33.54 -12.05
N ARG A 20 -33.70 32.37 -12.07
CA ARG A 20 -33.49 31.33 -11.07
C ARG A 20 -32.06 30.78 -11.12
N GLY A 21 -31.49 30.61 -12.31
CA GLY A 21 -30.08 30.24 -12.50
C GLY A 21 -29.11 31.32 -12.00
N MET A 22 -29.34 32.57 -12.39
CA MET A 22 -28.58 33.75 -11.93
C MET A 22 -28.61 33.92 -10.40
N ARG A 23 -29.74 33.59 -9.76
CA ARG A 23 -29.86 33.61 -8.30
C ARG A 23 -28.93 32.59 -7.63
N VAL A 24 -28.77 31.40 -8.23
CA VAL A 24 -27.87 30.36 -7.70
C VAL A 24 -26.42 30.79 -7.86
N THR A 25 -26.03 31.32 -9.03
CA THR A 25 -24.66 31.79 -9.27
C THR A 25 -24.31 32.98 -8.36
N TRP A 26 -25.22 33.94 -8.20
CA TRP A 26 -25.06 35.04 -7.25
C TRP A 26 -24.89 34.53 -5.82
N ARG A 27 -25.70 33.54 -5.38
CA ARG A 27 -25.56 32.92 -4.06
C ARG A 27 -24.20 32.24 -3.89
N GLN A 28 -23.72 31.53 -4.92
CA GLN A 28 -22.45 30.81 -4.87
C GLN A 28 -21.23 31.75 -4.80
N MET A 29 -21.33 32.96 -5.37
CA MET A 29 -20.24 33.96 -5.36
C MET A 29 -19.87 34.44 -3.94
N PHE A 30 -20.83 34.47 -3.01
CA PHE A 30 -20.62 34.91 -1.63
C PHE A 30 -20.40 33.76 -0.63
N LEU A 31 -20.47 32.50 -1.07
CA LEU A 31 -20.17 31.35 -0.21
C LEU A 31 -18.65 31.13 -0.10
N PRO A 32 -18.16 30.58 1.03
CA PRO A 32 -16.76 30.19 1.15
C PRO A 32 -16.41 29.13 0.09
N LYS A 33 -15.23 29.27 -0.51
CA LYS A 33 -14.73 28.35 -1.54
C LYS A 33 -14.26 27.05 -0.87
N VAL A 34 -14.80 25.92 -1.29
CA VAL A 34 -14.34 24.60 -0.86
C VAL A 34 -13.13 24.20 -1.71
N THR A 35 -11.98 24.82 -1.43
CA THR A 35 -10.72 24.61 -2.15
C THR A 35 -9.55 24.56 -1.17
N THR A 36 -8.58 23.70 -1.44
CA THR A 36 -7.31 23.65 -0.70
C THR A 36 -6.19 24.29 -1.53
N GLU A 37 -5.32 25.07 -0.90
CA GLU A 37 -4.19 25.72 -1.57
C GLU A 37 -2.97 24.78 -1.64
N TYR A 38 -2.93 23.90 -2.63
CA TYR A 38 -1.72 23.14 -2.93
C TYR A 38 -0.65 24.08 -3.53
N PRO A 39 0.64 24.01 -3.12
CA PRO A 39 1.27 23.03 -2.22
C PRO A 39 1.30 23.41 -0.72
N LYS A 40 0.84 24.60 -0.34
CA LYS A 40 0.93 25.11 1.05
C LYS A 40 0.12 24.29 2.07
N VAL A 41 -1.06 23.82 1.65
CA VAL A 41 -1.95 23.01 2.47
C VAL A 41 -2.23 21.71 1.74
N MET A 42 -1.68 20.63 2.26
CA MET A 42 -1.95 19.29 1.75
C MET A 42 -3.27 18.75 2.26
N ARG A 43 -3.98 18.03 1.39
CA ARG A 43 -5.21 17.34 1.76
C ARG A 43 -4.85 16.00 2.42
N GLU A 44 -5.57 15.66 3.48
CA GLU A 44 -5.49 14.32 4.08
C GLU A 44 -5.88 13.24 3.05
N LYS A 45 -4.95 12.31 2.80
CA LYS A 45 -5.15 11.18 1.89
C LYS A 45 -5.86 10.04 2.61
N PRO A 46 -6.69 9.26 1.91
CA PRO A 46 -7.32 8.09 2.51
C PRO A 46 -6.27 7.06 2.90
N GLN A 47 -6.57 6.30 3.94
CA GLN A 47 -5.66 5.30 4.52
C GLN A 47 -5.14 4.24 3.53
N ARG A 48 -5.96 3.89 2.53
CA ARG A 48 -5.70 2.88 1.49
C ARG A 48 -5.36 3.54 0.15
N PHE A 49 -4.70 4.68 0.17
CA PHE A 49 -4.30 5.36 -1.05
C PHE A 49 -3.24 4.54 -1.82
N HIS A 50 -3.40 4.47 -3.14
CA HIS A 50 -2.46 3.80 -4.02
C HIS A 50 -1.48 4.84 -4.60
N GLY A 51 -0.39 5.09 -3.87
CA GLY A 51 0.68 5.98 -4.31
C GLY A 51 1.92 5.23 -4.75
N ARG A 52 3.09 5.78 -4.43
CA ARG A 52 4.39 5.24 -4.83
C ARG A 52 4.67 3.86 -4.27
N HIS A 53 5.22 2.99 -5.09
CA HIS A 53 5.69 1.67 -4.69
C HIS A 53 6.99 1.76 -3.87
N VAL A 54 7.10 0.97 -2.80
CA VAL A 54 8.31 0.85 -1.98
C VAL A 54 8.60 -0.60 -1.63
N LEU A 55 9.88 -0.92 -1.46
CA LEU A 55 10.39 -2.22 -1.03
C LEU A 55 10.83 -2.14 0.43
N ASN A 56 10.23 -2.97 1.26
CA ASN A 56 10.44 -2.93 2.71
C ASN A 56 11.60 -3.82 3.16
N ARG A 57 12.12 -3.48 4.35
CA ARG A 57 13.08 -4.28 5.12
C ARG A 57 12.41 -4.88 6.35
N TYR A 58 12.99 -5.96 6.85
CA TYR A 58 12.73 -6.48 8.19
C TYR A 58 13.37 -5.55 9.24
N PRO A 59 12.98 -5.66 10.53
CA PRO A 59 13.63 -4.91 11.62
C PRO A 59 15.13 -5.14 11.71
N ASP A 60 15.59 -6.32 11.30
CA ASP A 60 17.01 -6.69 11.29
C ASP A 60 17.79 -6.03 10.13
N GLY A 61 17.14 -5.18 9.33
CA GLY A 61 17.73 -4.48 8.18
C GLY A 61 17.77 -5.29 6.87
N MET A 62 17.56 -6.61 6.93
CA MET A 62 17.47 -7.47 5.74
C MET A 62 16.30 -7.07 4.84
N GLU A 63 16.46 -7.27 3.54
CA GLU A 63 15.40 -7.02 2.57
C GLU A 63 14.31 -8.09 2.64
N LYS A 64 13.04 -7.69 2.50
CA LYS A 64 11.92 -8.64 2.43
C LYS A 64 11.79 -9.34 1.07
N CYS A 65 12.35 -8.75 0.01
CA CYS A 65 12.19 -9.27 -1.34
C CYS A 65 13.09 -10.48 -1.59
N ILE A 66 12.47 -11.66 -1.75
CA ILE A 66 13.18 -12.90 -2.09
C ILE A 66 13.35 -13.14 -3.60
N GLY A 67 12.90 -12.20 -4.44
CA GLY A 67 13.04 -12.30 -5.90
C GLY A 67 12.17 -13.40 -6.56
N CYS A 68 11.00 -13.73 -6.00
CA CYS A 68 10.09 -14.77 -6.51
C CYS A 68 9.32 -14.42 -7.80
N GLN A 69 9.38 -13.16 -8.24
CA GLN A 69 8.76 -12.67 -9.49
C GLN A 69 7.22 -12.72 -9.56
N LEU A 70 6.51 -13.05 -8.48
CA LEU A 70 5.04 -13.09 -8.45
C LEU A 70 4.39 -11.73 -8.76
N CYS A 71 4.98 -10.63 -8.24
CA CYS A 71 4.52 -9.28 -8.53
C CYS A 71 4.65 -8.90 -10.02
N ALA A 72 5.69 -9.39 -10.71
CA ALA A 72 5.85 -9.20 -12.15
C ALA A 72 4.85 -10.05 -12.93
N GLY A 73 4.62 -11.30 -12.49
CA GLY A 73 3.66 -12.22 -13.12
C GLY A 73 2.20 -11.75 -13.02
N VAL A 74 1.79 -11.18 -11.88
CA VAL A 74 0.42 -10.68 -11.68
C VAL A 74 0.17 -9.31 -12.33
N CYS A 75 1.22 -8.60 -12.77
CA CYS A 75 1.10 -7.22 -13.22
C CYS A 75 0.35 -7.13 -14.57
N PRO A 76 -0.85 -6.52 -14.62
CA PRO A 76 -1.63 -6.44 -15.86
C PRO A 76 -0.97 -5.56 -16.93
N ALA A 77 -0.17 -4.57 -16.51
CA ALA A 77 0.54 -3.66 -17.41
C ALA A 77 1.95 -4.17 -17.81
N GLN A 78 2.39 -5.29 -17.23
CA GLN A 78 3.75 -5.84 -17.37
C GLN A 78 4.84 -4.77 -17.22
N CYS A 79 4.75 -3.99 -16.13
CA CYS A 79 5.64 -2.85 -15.86
C CYS A 79 6.78 -3.16 -14.88
N ILE A 80 6.82 -4.36 -14.31
CA ILE A 80 7.79 -4.76 -13.29
C ILE A 80 8.75 -5.79 -13.89
N TYR A 81 10.06 -5.55 -13.73
CA TYR A 81 11.10 -6.52 -14.04
C TYR A 81 11.80 -6.96 -12.76
N VAL A 82 11.87 -8.27 -12.53
CA VAL A 82 12.48 -8.85 -11.32
C VAL A 82 13.41 -10.00 -11.71
N ARG A 83 14.63 -9.99 -11.18
CA ARG A 83 15.57 -11.11 -11.27
C ARG A 83 16.06 -11.47 -9.88
N GLY A 84 15.81 -12.70 -9.45
CA GLY A 84 16.34 -13.24 -8.20
C GLY A 84 17.76 -13.81 -8.38
N LYS A 85 18.60 -13.69 -7.36
CA LYS A 85 19.92 -14.34 -7.27
C LYS A 85 20.04 -15.06 -5.92
N ASP A 86 20.89 -16.06 -5.84
CA ASP A 86 21.17 -16.77 -4.59
C ASP A 86 21.93 -15.86 -3.62
N ASN A 87 21.60 -15.96 -2.34
CA ASN A 87 22.29 -15.24 -1.26
C ASN A 87 23.68 -15.81 -1.02
N ASP A 88 24.59 -14.96 -0.53
CA ASP A 88 25.84 -15.41 0.06
C ASP A 88 25.56 -15.92 1.48
N PRO A 89 25.93 -17.17 1.83
CA PRO A 89 25.76 -17.67 3.20
C PRO A 89 26.50 -16.84 4.27
N ALA A 90 27.56 -16.12 3.90
CA ALA A 90 28.33 -15.29 4.82
C ALA A 90 27.72 -13.89 5.04
N ASP A 91 26.94 -13.38 4.08
CA ASP A 91 26.31 -12.06 4.11
C ASP A 91 24.94 -12.09 3.38
N PRO A 92 23.90 -12.64 4.04
CA PRO A 92 22.59 -12.79 3.42
C PRO A 92 21.86 -11.45 3.31
N MET A 93 21.36 -11.13 2.11
CA MET A 93 20.59 -9.90 1.87
C MET A 93 19.12 -10.04 2.29
N SER A 94 18.60 -11.27 2.32
CA SER A 94 17.22 -11.63 2.70
C SER A 94 17.24 -12.91 3.54
N PRO A 95 16.20 -13.21 4.34
CA PRO A 95 16.17 -14.36 5.26
C PRO A 95 16.03 -15.74 4.58
N GLY A 96 16.26 -15.86 3.27
CA GLY A 96 16.13 -17.11 2.51
C GLY A 96 17.36 -17.42 1.67
N GLU A 97 17.25 -18.43 0.79
CA GLU A 97 18.33 -18.77 -0.16
C GLU A 97 18.49 -17.76 -1.30
N ARG A 98 17.49 -16.88 -1.52
CA ARG A 98 17.44 -15.96 -2.67
C ARG A 98 16.98 -14.56 -2.29
N TYR A 99 17.47 -13.57 -3.03
CA TYR A 99 17.09 -12.17 -2.91
C TYR A 99 16.78 -11.53 -4.27
N GLY A 100 16.06 -10.39 -4.25
CA GLY A 100 15.82 -9.58 -5.44
C GLY A 100 17.10 -8.86 -5.91
N TYR A 101 17.83 -9.44 -6.87
CA TYR A 101 19.06 -8.87 -7.41
C TYR A 101 18.79 -7.66 -8.31
N VAL A 102 17.84 -7.80 -9.24
CA VAL A 102 17.31 -6.69 -10.04
C VAL A 102 15.84 -6.53 -9.73
N TYR A 103 15.44 -5.29 -9.47
CA TYR A 103 14.04 -4.92 -9.30
C TYR A 103 13.83 -3.56 -9.97
N GLU A 104 12.95 -3.50 -10.95
CA GLU A 104 12.66 -2.28 -11.70
C GLU A 104 11.15 -2.16 -11.92
N ILE A 105 10.59 -0.96 -11.77
CA ILE A 105 9.20 -0.63 -12.09
C ILE A 105 9.17 0.56 -13.03
N ASN A 106 8.56 0.39 -14.19
CA ASN A 106 8.28 1.51 -15.09
C ASN A 106 6.97 2.22 -14.68
N LEU A 107 7.08 3.38 -14.03
CA LEU A 107 5.92 4.12 -13.53
C LEU A 107 5.06 4.73 -14.64
N LEU A 108 5.58 4.92 -15.86
CA LEU A 108 4.78 5.37 -17.01
C LEU A 108 3.85 4.28 -17.55
N ARG A 109 4.14 3.02 -17.27
CA ARG A 109 3.27 1.87 -17.62
C ARG A 109 2.40 1.42 -16.46
N CYS A 110 2.81 1.69 -15.22
CA CYS A 110 2.07 1.28 -14.04
C CYS A 110 0.70 1.95 -13.99
N ILE A 111 -0.34 1.16 -13.71
CA ILE A 111 -1.72 1.63 -13.55
C ILE A 111 -2.17 1.71 -12.09
N PHE A 112 -1.23 1.56 -11.14
CA PHE A 112 -1.47 1.67 -9.69
C PHE A 112 -2.62 0.80 -9.15
N CYS A 113 -2.77 -0.41 -9.71
CA CYS A 113 -3.85 -1.33 -9.35
C CYS A 113 -3.69 -2.02 -7.99
N GLY A 114 -2.47 -2.13 -7.46
CA GLY A 114 -2.20 -2.79 -6.16
C GLY A 114 -2.06 -4.32 -6.19
N LEU A 115 -2.27 -4.99 -7.33
CA LEU A 115 -2.17 -6.46 -7.43
C LEU A 115 -0.78 -7.00 -7.05
N CYS A 116 0.28 -6.23 -7.31
CA CYS A 116 1.65 -6.58 -6.91
C CYS A 116 1.83 -6.66 -5.39
N VAL A 117 1.11 -5.83 -4.63
CA VAL A 117 1.13 -5.82 -3.16
C VAL A 117 0.40 -7.06 -2.63
N GLU A 118 -0.79 -7.34 -3.16
CA GLU A 118 -1.59 -8.49 -2.72
C GLU A 118 -0.91 -9.84 -3.02
N ALA A 119 -0.29 -9.95 -4.19
CA ALA A 119 0.41 -11.15 -4.63
C ALA A 119 1.76 -11.36 -3.93
N CYS A 120 2.31 -10.36 -3.23
CA CYS A 120 3.60 -10.49 -2.58
C CYS A 120 3.51 -11.38 -1.33
N PRO A 121 4.19 -12.54 -1.28
CA PRO A 121 4.05 -13.47 -0.16
C PRO A 121 4.85 -13.05 1.07
N THR A 122 6.00 -12.40 0.87
CA THR A 122 6.90 -11.94 1.95
C THR A 122 6.66 -10.50 2.33
N GLU A 123 5.62 -9.89 1.75
CA GLU A 123 5.27 -8.54 2.10
C GLU A 123 6.44 -7.57 1.84
N ALA A 124 7.05 -7.68 0.65
CA ALA A 124 8.18 -6.86 0.26
C ALA A 124 7.75 -5.56 -0.43
N ILE A 125 6.89 -5.65 -1.45
CA ILE A 125 6.42 -4.49 -2.21
C ILE A 125 5.10 -3.96 -1.63
N THR A 126 5.03 -2.63 -1.48
CA THR A 126 3.87 -1.93 -0.94
C THR A 126 3.66 -0.59 -1.61
N MET A 127 2.50 0.04 -1.39
CA MET A 127 2.19 1.37 -1.89
C MET A 127 2.04 2.36 -0.74
N THR A 128 2.76 3.46 -0.82
CA THR A 128 2.70 4.60 0.12
C THR A 128 1.59 5.57 -0.28
N SER A 129 1.41 6.65 0.50
CA SER A 129 0.52 7.75 0.12
C SER A 129 1.19 8.76 -0.83
N LEU A 130 2.48 8.60 -1.15
CA LEU A 130 3.21 9.57 -1.96
C LEU A 130 2.68 9.58 -3.40
N PHE A 131 2.33 10.76 -3.88
CA PHE A 131 1.87 10.97 -5.26
C PHE A 131 2.77 11.93 -6.05
N GLU A 132 3.63 12.69 -5.38
CA GLU A 132 4.57 13.64 -5.95
C GLU A 132 5.76 12.89 -6.57
N MET A 133 5.54 12.33 -7.76
CA MET A 133 6.53 11.54 -8.52
C MET A 133 6.71 12.06 -9.94
N SER A 134 6.46 13.36 -10.15
CA SER A 134 6.64 13.95 -11.47
C SER A 134 8.12 13.97 -11.82
N VAL A 135 8.45 13.43 -13.00
CA VAL A 135 9.80 13.44 -13.55
C VAL A 135 9.84 14.21 -14.86
N THR A 136 11.01 14.72 -15.22
CA THR A 136 11.21 15.49 -16.45
C THR A 136 11.60 14.60 -17.64
N ASN A 137 12.31 13.50 -17.40
CA ASN A 137 12.69 12.53 -18.43
C ASN A 137 11.97 11.19 -18.24
N ARG A 138 11.88 10.44 -19.35
CA ARG A 138 11.26 9.11 -19.37
C ARG A 138 12.06 8.07 -18.59
N GLU A 139 13.39 8.16 -18.62
CA GLU A 139 14.28 7.21 -17.96
C GLU A 139 14.17 7.31 -16.44
N ASP A 140 14.00 8.53 -15.93
CA ASP A 140 13.79 8.82 -14.50
C ASP A 140 12.48 8.21 -13.96
N ALA A 141 11.53 7.86 -14.84
CA ALA A 141 10.30 7.17 -14.45
C ALA A 141 10.48 5.65 -14.25
N ILE A 142 11.67 5.12 -14.52
CA ILE A 142 12.01 3.71 -14.28
C ILE A 142 12.68 3.62 -12.92
N TYR A 143 11.91 3.20 -11.93
CA TYR A 143 12.37 3.12 -10.55
C TYR A 143 13.08 1.80 -10.36
N THR A 144 14.36 1.85 -10.03
CA THR A 144 15.18 0.69 -9.74
C THR A 144 15.09 0.33 -8.25
N LYS A 145 15.70 -0.80 -7.88
CA LYS A 145 15.77 -1.27 -6.50
C LYS A 145 16.29 -0.20 -5.53
N LYS A 146 17.20 0.67 -5.98
CA LYS A 146 17.80 1.72 -5.13
C LYS A 146 16.78 2.80 -4.75
N GLU A 147 15.93 3.22 -5.69
CA GLU A 147 14.89 4.23 -5.40
C GLU A 147 13.68 3.63 -4.68
N LEU A 148 13.45 2.32 -4.84
CA LEU A 148 12.31 1.63 -4.23
C LEU A 148 12.59 1.17 -2.79
N LEU A 149 13.82 0.78 -2.49
CA LEU A 149 14.19 0.21 -1.19
C LEU A 149 14.16 1.27 -0.09
N VAL A 150 13.46 0.97 1.00
CA VAL A 150 13.45 1.83 2.18
C VAL A 150 14.83 1.86 2.83
N GLU A 151 15.13 3.00 3.45
CA GLU A 151 16.29 3.17 4.30
C GLU A 151 16.20 2.25 5.54
N PRO A 152 17.30 2.00 6.25
CA PRO A 152 17.31 1.13 7.44
C PRO A 152 16.36 1.60 8.55
N ASP A 153 16.03 2.89 8.60
CA ASP A 153 15.08 3.49 9.53
C ASP A 153 13.61 3.33 9.08
N GLY A 154 13.37 2.65 7.95
CA GLY A 154 12.05 2.43 7.38
C GLY A 154 11.50 3.60 6.58
N THR A 155 12.27 4.69 6.42
CA THR A 155 11.83 5.81 5.61
C THR A 155 11.97 5.47 4.12
N PRO A 156 10.93 5.76 3.31
CA PRO A 156 11.00 5.47 1.89
C PRO A 156 11.85 6.53 1.19
N ASN A 157 12.93 6.09 0.53
CA ASN A 157 13.86 6.94 -0.20
C ASN A 157 13.13 7.81 -1.22
N HIS A 158 13.33 9.13 -1.27
CA HIS A 158 12.72 10.01 -2.28
C HIS A 158 13.73 10.33 -3.37
N MET A 159 13.32 10.28 -4.65
CA MET A 159 14.23 10.54 -5.78
C MET A 159 14.78 11.99 -5.75
N PHE A 160 14.01 12.91 -5.18
CA PHE A 160 14.38 14.31 -4.98
C PHE A 160 14.28 14.66 -3.49
N PRO A 161 15.22 14.20 -2.65
CA PRO A 161 15.11 14.33 -1.19
C PRO A 161 14.99 15.79 -0.70
N ASP A 162 15.41 16.76 -1.53
CA ASP A 162 15.33 18.21 -1.26
C ASP A 162 14.09 18.90 -1.87
N ASP A 163 13.11 18.14 -2.39
CA ASP A 163 11.90 18.74 -2.97
C ASP A 163 11.00 19.33 -1.88
N GLU A 164 10.92 20.65 -1.82
CA GLU A 164 10.08 21.42 -0.88
C GLU A 164 8.58 21.09 -1.02
N LEU A 165 8.19 20.52 -2.17
CA LEU A 165 6.81 20.09 -2.43
C LEU A 165 6.50 18.72 -1.82
N ALA A 166 7.51 17.88 -1.56
CA ALA A 166 7.32 16.54 -1.03
C ALA A 166 7.18 16.56 0.49
N ASN A 167 5.97 16.29 1.00
CA ASN A 167 5.78 16.15 2.44
C ASN A 167 6.26 14.77 2.91
N LEU A 168 7.55 14.72 3.25
CA LEU A 168 8.21 13.53 3.77
C LEU A 168 7.66 13.10 5.15
N ASP A 169 6.99 13.98 5.90
CA ASP A 169 6.34 13.59 7.15
C ASP A 169 5.12 12.69 6.91
N GLU A 170 4.47 12.81 5.75
CA GLU A 170 3.38 11.92 5.38
C GLU A 170 3.87 10.52 5.00
N LEU A 171 5.12 10.39 4.52
CA LEU A 171 5.76 9.10 4.28
C LEU A 171 5.99 8.31 5.59
N ARG A 172 6.11 9.01 6.73
CA ARG A 172 6.21 8.39 8.06
C ARG A 172 4.86 7.91 8.60
N ALA A 173 3.75 8.45 8.09
CA ALA A 173 2.38 8.07 8.47
C ALA A 173 1.71 7.10 7.47
N ALA A 174 2.24 7.06 6.25
CA ALA A 174 1.79 6.20 5.17
C ALA A 174 2.60 4.92 5.15
N ASP A 175 2.43 4.10 6.18
CA ASP A 175 2.82 2.71 6.11
C ASP A 175 2.01 2.12 4.95
N GLY A 176 2.70 1.91 3.83
CA GLY A 176 2.18 1.10 2.77
C GLY A 176 2.07 -0.30 3.31
N TRP A 177 0.94 -0.64 3.92
CA TRP A 177 0.56 -2.01 4.20
C TRP A 177 -0.97 -2.09 4.15
N MET A 178 -1.45 -2.46 2.97
CA MET A 178 -2.75 -3.09 2.82
C MET A 178 -2.53 -4.59 2.78
N ARG A 179 -2.51 -5.22 3.95
CA ARG A 179 -3.42 -6.32 4.23
C ARG A 179 -4.16 -5.93 5.50
N ALA A 180 -5.22 -5.15 5.32
CA ALA A 180 -6.37 -5.42 6.15
C ALA A 180 -6.77 -6.85 5.78
N THR A 181 -6.24 -7.84 6.49
CA THR A 181 -6.91 -9.12 6.49
C THR A 181 -8.26 -8.84 7.13
N ALA A 182 -9.27 -8.55 6.30
CA ALA A 182 -10.49 -9.32 6.47
C ALA A 182 -10.00 -10.77 6.70
N PRO A 183 -10.47 -11.45 7.75
CA PRO A 183 -9.84 -12.64 8.38
C PRO A 183 -9.51 -13.84 7.48
N GLN A 184 -9.50 -13.71 6.15
CA GLN A 184 -9.45 -14.79 5.16
C GLN A 184 -10.61 -15.76 5.39
N GLY A 185 -11.70 -15.27 6.00
CA GLY A 185 -12.83 -16.08 6.47
C GLY A 185 -12.58 -16.86 7.77
N ARG A 186 -11.47 -16.66 8.49
CA ARG A 186 -11.20 -17.29 9.80
C ARG A 186 -11.56 -16.35 10.95
N ALA A 187 -12.71 -16.58 11.59
CA ALA A 187 -13.21 -15.80 12.73
C ALA A 187 -12.17 -15.56 13.85
N ALA A 188 -11.21 -16.46 14.04
CA ALA A 188 -10.13 -16.33 15.03
C ALA A 188 -9.21 -15.12 14.82
N PHE A 189 -9.21 -14.50 13.64
CA PHE A 189 -8.39 -13.33 13.32
C PHE A 189 -9.19 -12.02 13.23
N GLU A 190 -10.48 -12.03 13.57
CA GLU A 190 -11.29 -10.81 13.67
C GLU A 190 -10.83 -9.96 14.88
N GLY A 191 -10.56 -8.67 14.67
CA GLY A 191 -10.13 -7.77 15.73
C GLY A 191 -8.71 -8.03 16.27
N VAL A 192 -7.98 -9.00 15.71
CA VAL A 192 -6.58 -9.25 16.03
C VAL A 192 -5.71 -8.47 15.04
N PRO A 193 -4.80 -7.60 15.51
CA PRO A 193 -3.81 -7.01 14.62
C PRO A 193 -2.92 -8.15 14.09
N GLY A 194 -3.10 -8.49 12.81
CA GLY A 194 -2.20 -9.40 12.13
C GLY A 194 -0.80 -8.80 12.14
N TRP A 195 0.14 -9.47 12.81
CA TRP A 195 1.55 -9.09 12.78
C TRP A 195 2.06 -9.05 11.34
N THR A 196 2.94 -8.10 11.01
CA THR A 196 4.23 -8.35 10.33
C THR A 196 5.13 -7.12 10.47
N PRO A 197 6.44 -7.28 10.71
CA PRO A 197 7.30 -6.21 11.14
C PRO A 197 7.89 -5.51 9.91
N SER A 198 7.41 -4.31 9.62
CA SER A 198 8.09 -3.38 8.72
C SER A 198 8.62 -2.23 9.56
N ALA A 199 9.76 -1.66 9.17
CA ALA A 199 10.37 -0.55 9.88
C ALA A 199 9.55 0.77 9.86
N GLY A 200 8.36 0.79 9.27
CA GLY A 200 7.38 1.89 9.37
C GLY A 200 6.72 1.98 10.75
N VAL A 201 6.32 3.18 11.16
CA VAL A 201 6.02 3.53 12.55
C VAL A 201 4.57 3.20 12.97
N GLY A 202 3.66 2.84 12.06
CA GLY A 202 2.24 2.69 12.42
C GLY A 202 1.80 1.27 12.80
N LEU A 203 1.69 0.99 14.10
CA LEU A 203 0.75 -0.02 14.59
C LEU A 203 -0.69 0.50 14.37
N ARG A 204 -1.43 -0.10 13.44
CA ARG A 204 -2.85 0.24 13.21
C ARG A 204 -3.79 -0.70 13.97
N PRO A 205 -4.91 -0.19 14.51
CA PRO A 205 -5.96 -1.04 15.08
C PRO A 205 -6.51 -1.99 14.01
N ALA A 206 -6.86 -3.21 14.41
CA ALA A 206 -7.49 -4.17 13.51
C ALA A 206 -8.83 -3.65 13.00
N GLU A 207 -9.15 -3.90 11.73
CA GLU A 207 -10.48 -3.63 11.20
C GLU A 207 -11.51 -4.53 11.89
N GLN A 208 -12.63 -3.95 12.31
CA GLN A 208 -13.73 -4.72 12.88
C GLN A 208 -14.33 -5.60 11.78
N GLY A 209 -14.57 -6.87 12.11
CA GLY A 209 -15.25 -7.79 11.21
C GLY A 209 -16.62 -7.26 10.80
N GLN A 210 -17.08 -7.63 9.61
CA GLN A 210 -18.44 -7.35 9.15
C GLN A 210 -19.45 -8.28 9.84
N SER A 211 -19.47 -8.33 11.17
CA SER A 211 -20.48 -9.10 11.89
C SER A 211 -21.71 -8.24 12.15
N THR A 212 -22.85 -8.70 11.64
CA THR A 212 -24.14 -8.14 12.02
C THR A 212 -24.47 -8.68 13.41
N SER A 213 -24.32 -7.84 14.43
CA SER A 213 -24.73 -8.00 15.84
C SER A 213 -23.93 -8.92 16.79
N GLU A 214 -23.74 -8.34 17.98
CA GLU A 214 -23.40 -8.89 19.31
C GLU A 214 -21.94 -9.23 19.68
N THR A 215 -21.45 -8.42 20.63
CA THR A 215 -20.38 -8.55 21.64
C THR A 215 -19.20 -9.49 21.35
N PRO A 216 -17.96 -8.96 21.23
CA PRO A 216 -16.75 -9.77 21.05
C PRO A 216 -16.50 -10.69 22.27
N LEU A 217 -16.20 -11.97 22.01
CA LEU A 217 -15.58 -12.85 23.00
C LEU A 217 -14.19 -12.30 23.37
N PRO A 218 -13.77 -12.40 24.64
CA PRO A 218 -12.45 -11.91 25.05
C PRO A 218 -11.33 -12.71 24.35
N PRO A 219 -10.22 -12.05 23.95
CA PRO A 219 -9.14 -12.70 23.25
C PRO A 219 -8.49 -13.78 24.12
N PRO A 220 -7.98 -14.88 23.54
CA PRO A 220 -7.12 -15.80 24.28
C PRO A 220 -5.89 -15.03 24.76
N SER A 221 -5.62 -15.10 26.06
CA SER A 221 -4.48 -14.44 26.72
C SER A 221 -3.18 -14.72 25.96
N ALA A 222 -2.49 -13.65 25.58
CA ALA A 222 -1.19 -13.69 24.92
C ALA A 222 -0.20 -14.50 25.77
N GLN A 223 0.02 -15.76 25.42
CA GLN A 223 1.20 -16.48 25.88
C GLN A 223 2.36 -16.01 25.00
N GLY A 224 3.36 -15.40 25.64
CA GLY A 224 4.60 -14.99 24.99
C GLY A 224 5.32 -16.16 24.33
N PRO A 225 6.40 -15.90 23.57
CA PRO A 225 7.08 -16.94 22.80
C PRO A 225 7.58 -18.05 23.71
N SER A 226 7.04 -19.25 23.53
CA SER A 226 7.57 -20.47 24.13
C SER A 226 9.02 -20.67 23.68
N PRO A 227 9.96 -21.00 24.58
CA PRO A 227 11.34 -21.28 24.17
C PRO A 227 11.36 -22.51 23.27
N GLN A 228 12.00 -22.38 22.10
CA GLN A 228 12.25 -23.51 21.22
C GLN A 228 13.12 -24.54 21.96
N PRO A 229 12.82 -25.85 21.89
CA PRO A 229 13.70 -26.86 22.45
C PRO A 229 15.00 -26.91 21.64
N SER A 230 16.12 -26.74 22.34
CA SER A 230 17.47 -26.90 21.85
C SER A 230 17.68 -28.31 21.30
N ALA A 231 18.13 -28.40 20.04
CA ALA A 231 18.71 -29.61 19.50
C ALA A 231 19.99 -29.95 20.28
N GLY A 232 19.96 -31.04 21.02
CA GLY A 232 21.12 -31.67 21.64
C GLY A 232 20.91 -33.17 21.60
N GLY A 233 21.66 -33.84 20.71
CA GLY A 233 21.64 -35.30 20.60
C GLY A 233 22.45 -35.97 21.71
N THR A 234 22.12 -37.23 21.97
CA THR A 234 23.05 -38.28 22.38
C THR A 234 22.54 -39.61 21.84
N ASP A 235 23.49 -40.40 21.38
CA ASP A 235 23.44 -41.80 20.95
C ASP A 235 22.88 -42.76 22.02
N GLU A 236 22.84 -44.06 21.66
CA GLU A 236 22.49 -45.29 22.43
C GLU A 236 21.09 -45.85 22.05
N ASP A 237 20.87 -47.12 21.71
CA ASP A 237 21.73 -48.30 21.56
C ASP A 237 20.91 -49.42 20.87
N GLU A 238 21.60 -50.42 20.33
CA GLU A 238 21.06 -51.61 19.67
C GLU A 238 20.35 -52.62 20.62
N GLY A 239 19.49 -53.48 20.03
CA GLY A 239 19.02 -54.77 20.60
C GLY A 239 17.53 -54.78 20.97
N GLY A 240 16.70 -55.78 20.67
CA GLY A 240 16.85 -57.16 20.20
C GLY A 240 15.61 -57.95 20.67
N GLY A 241 15.13 -58.93 19.87
CA GLY A 241 14.08 -59.91 20.20
C GLY A 241 12.63 -59.40 20.03
N GLU A 242 11.68 -60.12 19.44
CA GLU A 242 11.54 -61.49 18.90
C GLU A 242 10.73 -61.45 17.59
#